data_AF-A0A317JK50-F1
#
_entry.id   AF-A0A317JK50-F1
#
_cell.length_a   1.000
_cell.length_b   1.000
_cell.length_c   1.000
_cell.angle_alpha   90.00
_cell.angle_beta   90.00
_cell.angle_gamma   90.00
#
_symmetry.space_group_name_H-M   'P 1'
#
loop_
_entity.id
_entity.type
_entity.pdbx_description
1 polymer ?
#
loop_
_entity_poly.entity_id
_entity_poly.type
_entity_poly.pdbx_seq_one_letter_code
_entity_poly.pdbx_strand_id
1 'polypeptide(L)'
;RDFAGLGWPSKIKGFDSDPSVRFEIERGLVALVEQVRAGNALLSEVLKPLLEFRHPVQIYGAMGEGLLMFLLMLWFWRVPRKSGQVGALFLMSYGILRFMIEWFRAPDPEVGLQWLNFTRGQWLSFASAILGGTMLLLWSRSGSLVSSGWGRVHSIKINRRGLV
;
A
#
# COMPACT_ATOMS: atom_id res chain seq x y z
N ARG A 1 35.50 -8.70 -12.96
CA ARG A 1 36.81 -8.19 -12.49
C ARG A 1 36.65 -7.90 -11.01
N ASP A 2 37.53 -8.44 -10.17
CA ASP A 2 37.42 -8.37 -8.71
C ASP A 2 37.35 -6.92 -8.20
N PHE A 3 36.27 -6.58 -7.50
CA PHE A 3 36.08 -5.28 -6.86
C PHE A 3 36.92 -5.11 -5.58
N ALA A 4 37.57 -6.18 -5.13
CA ALA A 4 38.38 -6.22 -3.90
C ALA A 4 39.63 -5.31 -3.97
N GLY A 5 40.23 -5.12 -5.14
CA GLY A 5 41.41 -4.28 -5.33
C GLY A 5 41.16 -2.76 -5.28
N LEU A 6 39.89 -2.34 -5.27
CA LEU A 6 39.47 -0.94 -5.31
C LEU A 6 39.10 -0.38 -3.92
N GLY A 7 39.19 -1.19 -2.85
CA GLY A 7 38.89 -0.76 -1.48
C GLY A 7 37.42 -0.41 -1.21
N TRP A 8 36.50 -0.74 -2.12
CA TRP A 8 35.06 -0.48 -1.93
C TRP A 8 34.48 -1.06 -0.63
N PRO A 9 34.81 -2.30 -0.20
CA PRO A 9 34.24 -2.86 1.01
C PRO A 9 34.59 -2.08 2.30
N SER A 10 35.80 -1.49 2.38
CA SER A 10 36.20 -0.66 3.52
C SER A 10 35.57 0.74 3.44
N LYS A 11 35.46 1.32 2.23
CA LYS A 11 34.77 2.60 2.03
C LYS A 11 33.27 2.53 2.38
N ILE A 12 32.60 1.44 2.01
CA ILE A 12 31.18 1.24 2.35
C ILE A 12 30.98 1.11 3.86
N LYS A 13 31.87 0.38 4.56
CA LYS A 13 31.83 0.27 6.03
C LYS A 13 32.10 1.60 6.74
N GLY A 14 32.85 2.51 6.11
CA GLY A 14 33.14 3.85 6.62
C GLY A 14 32.11 4.92 6.25
N PHE A 15 31.07 4.58 5.47
CA PHE A 15 30.13 5.57 4.91
C PHE A 15 29.34 6.32 6.00
N ASP A 16 28.88 5.62 7.03
CA ASP A 16 28.10 6.23 8.13
C ASP A 16 28.98 6.93 9.18
N SER A 17 30.27 6.59 9.24
CA SER A 17 31.17 7.02 10.32
C SER A 17 32.17 8.10 9.92
N ASP A 18 32.56 8.18 8.63
CA ASP A 18 33.55 9.14 8.13
C ASP A 18 32.96 10.09 7.07
N PRO A 19 32.82 11.39 7.38
CA PRO A 19 32.32 12.39 6.44
C PRO A 19 33.14 12.50 5.15
N SER A 20 34.45 12.23 5.20
CA SER A 20 35.34 12.33 4.04
C SER A 20 35.09 11.20 3.04
N VAL A 21 34.89 9.98 3.53
CA VAL A 21 34.55 8.79 2.73
C VAL A 21 33.17 8.96 2.08
N ARG A 22 32.21 9.51 2.82
CA ARG A 22 30.89 9.85 2.29
C ARG A 22 30.97 10.85 1.14
N PHE A 23 31.76 11.92 1.29
CA PHE A 23 31.94 12.93 0.25
C PHE A 23 32.62 12.39 -1.01
N GLU A 24 33.58 11.46 -0.88
CA GLU A 24 34.17 10.77 -2.04
C GLU A 24 33.14 9.93 -2.79
N ILE A 25 32.30 9.19 -2.07
CA ILE A 25 31.26 8.34 -2.65
C ILE A 25 30.20 9.21 -3.35
N GLU A 26 29.73 10.28 -2.70
CA GLU A 26 28.75 11.20 -3.26
C GLU A 26 29.29 11.88 -4.54
N ARG A 27 30.54 12.36 -4.54
CA ARG A 27 31.17 12.91 -5.76
C ARG A 27 31.27 11.87 -6.88
N GLY A 28 31.64 10.63 -6.55
CA GLY A 28 31.69 9.53 -7.52
C GLY A 28 30.32 9.25 -8.14
N LEU A 29 29.26 9.21 -7.32
CA LEU A 29 27.88 9.02 -7.79
C LEU A 29 27.41 10.18 -8.68
N VAL A 30 27.71 11.42 -8.31
CA VAL A 30 27.36 12.61 -9.11
C VAL A 30 28.07 12.57 -10.47
N ALA A 31 29.37 12.28 -10.49
CA ALA A 31 30.13 12.16 -11.74
C ALA A 31 29.60 11.03 -12.64
N LEU A 32 29.17 9.90 -12.07
CA LEU A 32 28.52 8.82 -12.81
C LEU A 32 27.20 9.27 -13.43
N VAL A 33 26.35 9.97 -12.67
CA VAL A 33 25.07 10.52 -13.17
C VAL A 33 25.31 11.52 -14.29
N GLU A 34 26.30 12.40 -14.17
CA GLU A 34 26.66 13.35 -15.22
C GLU A 34 27.13 12.64 -16.50
N GLN A 35 27.94 11.59 -16.39
CA GLN A 35 28.38 10.81 -17.54
C GLN A 35 27.24 10.06 -18.24
N VAL A 36 26.26 9.55 -17.48
CA VAL A 36 25.05 8.93 -18.06
C VAL A 36 24.21 9.99 -18.79
N ARG A 37 24.01 11.16 -18.18
CA ARG A 37 23.29 12.28 -18.81
C ARG A 37 24.00 12.81 -20.05
N ALA A 38 25.34 12.78 -20.06
CA ALA A 38 26.17 13.15 -21.21
C ALA A 38 26.15 12.13 -22.36
N GLY A 39 25.42 11.01 -22.22
CA GLY A 39 25.20 10.04 -23.29
C GLY A 39 26.24 8.92 -23.39
N ASN A 40 26.99 8.65 -22.32
CA ASN A 40 27.93 7.52 -22.31
C ASN A 40 27.18 6.17 -22.41
N ALA A 41 27.20 5.57 -23.62
CA ALA A 41 26.47 4.35 -23.93
C ALA A 41 26.92 3.14 -23.08
N LEU A 42 28.23 3.02 -22.81
CA LEU A 42 28.81 1.91 -22.06
C LEU A 42 28.41 1.97 -20.58
N LEU A 43 28.40 3.17 -20.00
CA LEU A 43 27.95 3.36 -18.62
C LEU A 43 26.43 3.17 -18.48
N SER A 44 25.66 3.63 -19.46
CA SER A 44 24.22 3.37 -19.52
C SER A 44 23.92 1.87 -19.59
N GLU A 45 24.64 1.11 -20.41
CA GLU A 45 24.47 -0.33 -20.53
C GLU A 45 24.79 -1.09 -19.23
N VAL A 46 25.85 -0.68 -18.53
CA VAL A 46 26.22 -1.25 -17.23
C VAL A 46 25.19 -0.90 -16.13
N LEU A 47 24.61 0.29 -16.17
CA LEU A 47 23.65 0.76 -15.15
C LEU A 47 22.21 0.35 -15.43
N LYS A 48 21.83 0.06 -16.67
CA LYS A 48 20.47 -0.40 -17.06
C LYS A 48 19.91 -1.50 -16.17
N PRO A 49 20.63 -2.60 -15.86
CA PRO A 49 20.11 -3.64 -14.97
C PRO A 49 19.94 -3.20 -13.50
N LEU A 50 20.57 -2.10 -13.09
CA LEU A 50 20.39 -1.51 -11.75
C LEU A 50 19.26 -0.47 -11.72
N LEU A 51 18.98 0.14 -12.87
CA LEU A 51 17.92 1.13 -13.08
C LEU A 51 16.65 0.44 -13.61
N GLU A 52 16.16 -0.56 -12.88
CA GLU A 52 14.88 -1.18 -13.20
C GLU A 52 13.74 -0.15 -13.07
N PHE A 53 12.84 -0.13 -14.05
CA PHE A 53 11.67 0.73 -14.02
C PHE A 53 10.73 0.28 -12.90
N ARG A 54 10.67 1.04 -11.81
CA ARG A 54 9.80 0.75 -10.66
C ARG A 54 8.43 1.38 -10.87
N HIS A 55 7.38 0.61 -10.65
CA HIS A 55 6.02 1.14 -10.64
C HIS A 55 5.85 2.15 -9.49
N PRO A 56 5.18 3.31 -9.74
CA PRO A 56 4.93 4.32 -8.71
C PRO A 56 3.77 3.89 -7.80
N VAL A 57 3.98 2.80 -7.06
CA VAL A 57 2.95 2.15 -6.25
C VAL A 57 2.36 3.04 -5.17
N GLN A 58 3.10 4.07 -4.75
CA GLN A 58 2.62 5.08 -3.82
C GLN A 58 1.42 5.87 -4.37
N ILE A 59 1.40 6.17 -5.68
CA ILE A 59 0.29 6.91 -6.31
C ILE A 59 -0.94 6.01 -6.37
N TYR A 60 -0.77 4.75 -6.78
CA TYR A 60 -1.87 3.77 -6.78
C TYR A 60 -2.43 3.53 -5.38
N GLY A 61 -1.56 3.44 -4.37
CA GLY A 61 -1.95 3.33 -2.96
C GLY A 61 -2.74 4.55 -2.47
N ALA A 62 -2.25 5.76 -2.71
CA ALA A 62 -2.93 6.99 -2.31
C ALA A 62 -4.30 7.17 -3.01
N MET A 63 -4.38 6.84 -4.30
CA MET A 63 -5.64 6.92 -5.04
C MET A 63 -6.63 5.84 -4.62
N GLY A 64 -6.17 4.61 -4.40
CA GLY A 64 -7.01 3.47 -4.02
C GLY A 64 -7.44 3.51 -2.56
N GLU A 65 -6.48 3.41 -1.64
CA GLU A 65 -6.73 3.34 -0.20
C GLU A 65 -7.16 4.69 0.40
N GLY A 66 -6.80 5.81 -0.24
CA GLY A 66 -7.20 7.14 0.16
C GLY A 66 -8.46 7.62 -0.55
N LEU A 67 -8.31 8.15 -1.77
CA LEU A 67 -9.36 8.89 -2.46
C LEU A 67 -10.57 8.00 -2.81
N LEU A 68 -10.34 6.86 -3.47
CA LEU A 68 -11.40 5.96 -3.89
C LEU A 68 -12.13 5.37 -2.68
N MET A 69 -11.39 4.94 -1.66
CA MET A 69 -11.96 4.46 -0.41
C MET A 69 -12.86 5.52 0.25
N PHE A 70 -12.37 6.75 0.36
CA PHE A 70 -13.12 7.86 0.93
C PHE A 70 -14.41 8.13 0.15
N LEU A 71 -14.33 8.20 -1.18
CA LEU A 71 -15.50 8.43 -2.04
C LEU A 71 -16.51 7.28 -1.96
N LEU A 72 -16.04 6.03 -1.85
CA LEU A 72 -16.89 4.86 -1.70
C LEU A 72 -17.64 4.89 -0.37
N MET A 73 -16.94 5.20 0.73
CA MET A 73 -17.57 5.31 2.06
C MET A 73 -18.54 6.48 2.10
N LEU A 74 -18.14 7.63 1.55
CA LEU A 74 -18.99 8.81 1.45
C LEU A 74 -20.25 8.50 0.63
N TRP A 75 -20.13 7.80 -0.50
CA TRP A 75 -21.26 7.35 -1.32
C TRP A 75 -22.17 6.38 -0.57
N PHE A 76 -21.60 5.38 0.10
CA PHE A 76 -22.37 4.34 0.77
C PHE A 76 -23.16 4.84 1.99
N TRP A 77 -22.59 5.79 2.74
CA TRP A 77 -23.20 6.41 3.93
C TRP A 77 -24.25 7.49 3.61
N ARG A 78 -24.53 7.78 2.32
CA ARG A 78 -25.54 8.77 1.90
C ARG A 78 -26.95 8.47 2.44
N VAL A 79 -27.27 7.18 2.60
CA VAL A 79 -28.57 6.68 3.02
C VAL A 79 -28.44 6.05 4.41
N PRO A 80 -29.48 6.08 5.26
CA PRO A 80 -29.44 5.35 6.54
C PRO A 80 -29.09 3.88 6.35
N ARG A 81 -28.13 3.37 7.15
CA ARG A 81 -27.61 1.99 7.09
C ARG A 81 -27.63 1.37 8.48
N LYS A 82 -27.61 0.04 8.56
CA LYS A 82 -27.48 -0.63 9.86
C LYS A 82 -26.08 -0.40 10.44
N SER A 83 -26.02 -0.16 11.75
CA SER A 83 -24.77 0.02 12.49
C SER A 83 -23.88 -1.21 12.33
N GLY A 84 -22.78 -1.06 11.58
CA GLY A 84 -21.83 -2.14 11.23
C GLY A 84 -21.64 -2.33 9.72
N GLN A 85 -22.61 -1.96 8.89
CA GLN A 85 -22.51 -2.13 7.42
C GLN A 85 -21.42 -1.27 6.79
N VAL A 86 -21.22 -0.05 7.27
CA VAL A 86 -20.19 0.86 6.74
C VAL A 86 -18.79 0.31 7.04
N GLY A 87 -18.54 -0.15 8.27
CA GLY A 87 -17.26 -0.76 8.65
C GLY A 87 -16.99 -2.08 7.94
N ALA A 88 -18.02 -2.91 7.75
CA ALA A 88 -17.91 -4.14 7.00
C ALA A 88 -17.56 -3.89 5.51
N LEU A 89 -18.20 -2.90 4.88
CA LEU A 89 -17.88 -2.50 3.52
C LEU A 89 -16.46 -1.92 3.42
N PHE A 90 -16.04 -1.10 4.38
CA PHE A 90 -14.67 -0.58 4.45
C PHE A 90 -13.66 -1.73 4.48
N LEU A 91 -13.83 -2.71 5.38
CA LEU A 91 -12.91 -3.84 5.49
C LEU A 91 -12.88 -4.69 4.22
N MET A 92 -14.04 -4.93 3.60
CA MET A 92 -14.15 -5.69 2.36
C MET A 92 -13.43 -4.98 1.20
N SER A 93 -13.75 -3.70 0.99
CA SER A 93 -13.16 -2.90 -0.08
C SER A 93 -11.68 -2.65 0.14
N TYR A 94 -11.22 -2.51 1.39
CA TYR A 94 -9.81 -2.40 1.74
C TYR A 94 -9.04 -3.66 1.34
N GLY A 95 -9.54 -4.85 1.68
CA GLY A 95 -8.92 -6.10 1.27
C GLY A 95 -8.83 -6.25 -0.25
N ILE A 96 -9.87 -5.86 -0.99
CA ILE A 96 -9.87 -5.92 -2.46
C ILE A 96 -8.83 -4.96 -3.06
N LEU A 97 -8.85 -3.69 -2.64
CA LEU A 97 -7.92 -2.68 -3.18
C LEU A 97 -6.47 -3.01 -2.84
N ARG A 98 -6.22 -3.47 -1.62
CA ARG A 98 -4.88 -3.88 -1.18
C ARG A 98 -4.37 -5.07 -1.98
N PHE A 99 -5.23 -6.05 -2.28
CA PHE A 99 -4.87 -7.18 -3.13
C PHE A 99 -4.43 -6.71 -4.53
N MET A 100 -5.15 -5.73 -5.12
CA MET A 100 -4.80 -5.18 -6.43
C MET A 100 -3.47 -4.42 -6.41
N ILE A 101 -3.24 -3.58 -5.39
CA ILE A 101 -2.01 -2.78 -5.25
C ILE A 101 -0.79 -3.68 -5.03
N GLU A 102 -0.96 -4.74 -4.23
CA GLU A 102 0.09 -5.69 -3.90
C GLU A 102 0.63 -6.41 -5.14
N TRP A 103 -0.17 -6.57 -6.20
CA TRP A 103 0.29 -7.11 -7.49
C TRP A 103 1.37 -6.26 -8.15
N PHE A 104 1.36 -4.95 -7.91
CA PHE A 104 2.33 -4.00 -8.45
C PHE A 104 3.51 -3.75 -7.50
N ARG A 105 3.47 -4.30 -6.28
CA ARG A 105 4.60 -4.23 -5.35
C ARG A 105 5.60 -5.33 -5.67
N ALA A 106 6.88 -4.99 -5.58
CA ALA A 106 7.93 -6.00 -5.59
C ALA A 106 7.78 -6.90 -4.35
N PRO A 107 7.84 -8.23 -4.49
CA PRO A 107 7.79 -9.14 -3.35
C PRO A 107 8.99 -8.91 -2.43
N ASP A 108 8.77 -8.90 -1.12
CA ASP A 108 9.83 -8.69 -0.15
C ASP A 108 10.90 -9.81 -0.23
N PRO A 109 12.19 -9.46 -0.37
CA PRO A 109 13.26 -10.44 -0.58
C PRO A 109 13.46 -11.38 0.62
N GLU A 110 13.18 -10.93 1.84
CA GLU A 110 13.39 -11.70 3.07
C GLU A 110 12.31 -12.78 3.30
N VAL A 111 11.17 -12.63 2.63
CA VAL A 111 9.96 -13.40 2.91
C VAL A 111 9.69 -14.44 1.83
N GLY A 112 10.09 -14.14 0.59
CA GLY A 112 9.80 -14.97 -0.57
C GLY A 112 8.31 -15.06 -0.89
N LEU A 113 7.99 -15.70 -2.01
CA LEU A 113 6.62 -16.04 -2.36
C LEU A 113 6.15 -17.23 -1.50
N GLN A 114 4.90 -17.17 -1.02
CA GLN A 114 4.30 -18.23 -0.21
C GLN A 114 3.47 -19.18 -1.07
N TRP A 115 2.69 -20.04 -0.43
CA TRP A 115 1.80 -20.99 -1.10
C TRP A 115 0.95 -20.29 -2.18
N LEU A 116 0.82 -20.93 -3.35
CA LEU A 116 0.18 -20.39 -4.57
C LEU A 116 0.88 -19.20 -5.24
N ASN A 117 2.17 -18.97 -4.97
CA ASN A 117 2.92 -17.82 -5.48
C ASN A 117 2.34 -16.46 -5.05
N PHE A 118 1.70 -16.41 -3.87
CA PHE A 118 1.17 -15.18 -3.30
C PHE A 118 2.09 -14.59 -2.23
N THR A 119 2.08 -13.26 -2.13
CA THR A 119 2.79 -12.54 -1.04
C THR A 119 2.00 -12.65 0.27
N ARG A 120 2.67 -12.43 1.41
CA ARG A 120 1.99 -12.30 2.72
C ARG A 120 0.89 -11.23 2.69
N GLY A 121 1.15 -10.12 1.99
CA GLY A 121 0.21 -9.02 1.82
C GLY A 121 -1.07 -9.46 1.08
N GLN A 122 -0.95 -10.31 0.06
CA GLN A 122 -2.09 -10.84 -0.69
C GLN A 122 -2.96 -11.75 0.18
N TRP A 123 -2.37 -12.61 1.00
CA TRP A 123 -3.13 -13.46 1.93
C TRP A 123 -3.91 -12.66 2.97
N LEU A 124 -3.28 -11.65 3.57
CA LEU A 124 -3.95 -10.79 4.55
C LEU A 124 -5.08 -9.96 3.90
N SER A 125 -4.86 -9.52 2.66
CA SER A 125 -5.85 -8.80 1.86
C SER A 125 -7.05 -9.69 1.51
N PHE A 126 -6.80 -10.95 1.16
CA PHE A 126 -7.85 -11.93 0.90
C PHE A 126 -8.68 -12.25 2.15
N ALA A 127 -8.00 -12.47 3.29
CA ALA A 127 -8.67 -12.72 4.57
C ALA A 127 -9.54 -11.53 5.00
N SER A 128 -9.03 -10.30 4.88
CA SER A 128 -9.80 -9.09 5.19
C SER A 128 -10.99 -8.88 4.24
N ALA A 129 -10.83 -9.15 2.94
CA ALA A 129 -11.94 -9.08 1.99
C ALA A 129 -13.08 -10.04 2.35
N ILE A 130 -12.76 -11.30 2.67
CA ILE A 130 -13.75 -12.31 3.10
C ILE A 130 -14.40 -11.90 4.43
N LEU A 131 -13.62 -11.45 5.41
CA LEU A 131 -14.13 -11.02 6.69
C LEU A 131 -15.10 -9.84 6.54
N GLY A 132 -14.73 -8.82 5.76
CA GLY A 132 -15.61 -7.69 5.47
C GLY A 132 -16.91 -8.12 4.77
N GLY A 133 -16.82 -9.01 3.78
CA GLY A 133 -17.99 -9.54 3.08
C GLY A 133 -18.94 -10.32 3.98
N THR A 134 -18.41 -11.20 4.84
CA THR A 134 -19.22 -11.97 5.79
C THR A 134 -19.88 -11.06 6.83
N MET A 135 -19.14 -10.09 7.38
CA MET A 135 -19.71 -9.08 8.28
C MET A 135 -20.84 -8.30 7.58
N LEU A 136 -20.65 -7.90 6.31
CA LEU A 136 -21.66 -7.11 5.60
C LEU A 136 -22.97 -7.91 5.44
N LEU A 137 -22.88 -9.20 5.12
CA LEU A 137 -24.02 -10.10 5.00
C LEU A 137 -24.73 -10.33 6.34
N LEU A 138 -23.97 -10.57 7.42
CA LEU A 138 -24.53 -10.82 8.75
C LEU A 138 -25.23 -9.58 9.30
N TRP A 139 -24.65 -8.40 9.15
CA TRP A 139 -25.27 -7.13 9.59
C TRP A 139 -26.43 -6.71 8.72
N SER A 140 -26.45 -7.06 7.43
CA SER A 140 -27.64 -6.87 6.59
C SER A 140 -28.84 -7.66 7.11
N ARG A 141 -28.60 -8.84 7.67
CA ARG A 141 -29.63 -9.73 8.22
C ARG A 141 -29.98 -9.45 9.69
N SER A 142 -29.11 -8.78 10.46
CA SER A 142 -29.38 -8.53 11.88
C SER A 142 -30.40 -7.40 12.10
N GLY A 143 -31.14 -7.44 13.22
CA GLY A 143 -32.07 -6.38 13.63
C GLY A 143 -31.37 -5.13 14.20
N SER A 144 -30.13 -4.87 13.77
CA SER A 144 -29.29 -3.80 14.31
C SER A 144 -29.86 -2.41 14.02
N LEU A 145 -29.57 -1.47 14.92
CA LEU A 145 -30.05 -0.09 14.84
C LEU A 145 -29.62 0.54 13.52
N VAL A 146 -30.54 1.25 12.88
CA VAL A 146 -30.25 2.01 11.66
C VAL A 146 -29.61 3.33 12.09
N SER A 147 -28.36 3.56 11.68
CA SER A 147 -27.70 4.85 11.83
C SER A 147 -28.15 5.80 10.72
N SER A 148 -28.26 7.08 11.08
CA SER A 148 -28.60 8.13 10.12
C SER A 148 -27.47 8.30 9.10
N GLY A 149 -27.85 8.38 7.81
CA GLY A 149 -26.95 8.83 6.76
C GLY A 149 -26.88 10.36 6.71
N TRP A 150 -25.91 10.90 5.98
CA TRP A 150 -25.74 12.35 5.85
C TRP A 150 -26.70 13.01 4.85
N GLY A 151 -27.38 12.23 3.99
CA GLY A 151 -28.27 12.77 2.96
C GLY A 151 -29.72 13.02 3.39
N ARG A 152 -30.38 12.06 4.03
CA ARG A 152 -31.78 12.20 4.50
C ARG A 152 -31.90 11.85 5.98
N VAL A 153 -32.21 12.85 6.79
CA VAL A 153 -32.56 12.69 8.21
C VAL A 153 -33.94 12.02 8.28
N HIS A 154 -33.97 10.71 8.54
CA HIS A 154 -35.20 10.07 9.01
C HIS A 154 -35.29 10.29 10.52
N SER A 155 -36.42 10.80 11.00
CA SER A 155 -36.66 10.85 12.45
C SER A 155 -36.70 9.41 12.98
N ILE A 156 -35.70 9.03 13.77
CA ILE A 156 -35.68 7.73 14.43
C ILE A 156 -36.78 7.74 15.49
N LYS A 157 -37.89 7.02 15.25
CA LYS A 157 -38.91 6.79 16.29
C LYS A 157 -38.33 5.78 17.29
N ILE A 158 -37.81 6.28 18.41
CA ILE A 158 -37.38 5.44 19.53
C ILE A 158 -38.64 4.84 20.15
N ASN A 159 -38.83 3.53 20.00
CA ASN A 159 -39.93 2.82 20.65
C ASN A 159 -39.61 2.67 22.15
N ARG A 160 -40.24 3.50 23.00
CA ARG A 160 -40.02 3.53 24.46
C ARG A 160 -40.63 2.35 25.24
N ARG A 161 -41.06 1.26 24.58
CA ARG A 161 -41.80 0.15 25.22
C ARG A 161 -40.98 -0.77 26.14
N GLY A 162 -39.76 -0.40 26.54
CA GLY A 162 -38.93 -1.17 27.47
C GLY A 162 -38.23 -0.34 28.55
N LEU A 163 -38.70 0.90 28.80
CA LEU A 163 -38.14 1.81 29.82
C LEU A 163 -39.12 2.08 30.98
N VAL A 164 -40.07 1.17 31.23
CA VAL A 164 -40.95 1.19 32.41
C VAL A 164 -40.82 -0.15 33.12
#